data_AF-A0A9X2F2L4-F1
#
_entry.id   AF-A0A9X2F2L4-F1
#
_cell.length_a   1.000
_cell.length_b   1.000
_cell.length_c   1.000
_cell.angle_alpha   90.00
_cell.angle_beta   90.00
_cell.angle_gamma   90.00
#
_symmetry.space_group_name_H-M   'P 1'
#
loop_
_entity.id
_entity.type
_entity.pdbx_description
1 polymer ?
#
loop_
_entity_poly.entity_id
_entity_poly.type
_entity_poly.pdbx_seq_one_letter_code
_entity_poly.pdbx_strand_id
1 'polypeptide(L)'
;MKIRTNSIMTRTLEERKHDFVKETVTLPTELMKLIDSGFRTEQDCVLFKDFEYFGPGLLDSDDRKTEYEDFLNDVHIDDYVTETSDEFEYLKVGLEFSKRIHAGLKVNFKTDFRITVSYSETSYEGQEIDNYGGCVVKFYMIRPSCDDKFRIDDLDKFETEGVMVLE
;
A
#
# COMPACT_ATOMS: atom_id res chain seq x y z
N MET A 1 -15.70 -2.17 -2.02
CA MET A 1 -14.42 -1.52 -1.72
C MET A 1 -14.78 -0.16 -1.15
N LYS A 2 -14.54 0.02 0.13
CA LYS A 2 -14.64 1.29 0.84
C LYS A 2 -13.28 1.97 0.73
N ILE A 3 -13.27 3.25 0.41
CA ILE A 3 -12.05 4.03 0.19
C ILE A 3 -12.10 5.23 1.13
N ARG A 4 -10.98 5.52 1.79
CA ARG A 4 -10.78 6.73 2.59
C ARG A 4 -9.47 7.36 2.17
N THR A 5 -9.42 8.68 2.11
CA THR A 5 -8.23 9.46 1.76
C THR A 5 -8.06 10.59 2.75
N ASN A 6 -6.82 11.04 2.98
CA ASN A 6 -6.59 12.33 3.63
C ASN A 6 -6.78 13.49 2.64
N SER A 7 -6.73 14.71 3.16
CA SER A 7 -6.83 15.94 2.37
C SER A 7 -5.75 16.06 1.30
N ILE A 8 -4.51 15.64 1.58
CA ILE A 8 -3.39 15.70 0.63
C ILE A 8 -3.66 14.78 -0.57
N MET A 9 -3.94 13.49 -0.34
CA MET A 9 -4.25 12.54 -1.40
C MET A 9 -5.44 13.00 -2.24
N THR A 10 -6.50 13.48 -1.59
CA THR A 10 -7.70 13.96 -2.28
C THR A 10 -7.36 15.12 -3.22
N ARG A 11 -6.65 16.14 -2.72
CA ARG A 11 -6.20 17.29 -3.52
C ARG A 11 -5.30 16.85 -4.68
N THR A 12 -4.32 15.99 -4.42
CA THR A 12 -3.39 15.51 -5.46
C THR A 12 -4.16 14.83 -6.60
N LEU A 13 -5.10 13.93 -6.29
CA LEU A 13 -5.90 13.25 -7.29
C LEU A 13 -6.80 14.21 -8.09
N GLU A 14 -7.42 15.19 -7.42
CA GLU A 14 -8.27 16.20 -8.06
C GLU A 14 -7.48 17.13 -9.00
N GLU A 15 -6.35 17.67 -8.54
CA GLU A 15 -5.50 18.57 -9.30
C GLU A 15 -4.89 17.89 -10.53
N ARG A 16 -4.46 16.64 -10.35
CA ARG A 16 -3.90 15.81 -11.43
C ARG A 16 -5.00 15.14 -12.28
N LYS A 17 -6.28 15.35 -11.93
CA LYS A 17 -7.48 14.83 -12.61
C LYS A 17 -7.47 13.31 -12.77
N HIS A 18 -6.93 12.60 -11.78
CA HIS A 18 -6.85 11.14 -11.80
C HIS A 18 -8.06 10.53 -11.08
N ASP A 19 -8.88 9.77 -11.81
CA ASP A 19 -10.00 9.05 -11.22
C ASP A 19 -9.57 7.63 -10.83
N PHE A 20 -9.32 7.43 -9.53
CA PHE A 20 -8.93 6.13 -9.00
C PHE A 20 -9.87 5.01 -9.44
N VAL A 21 -11.19 5.19 -9.49
CA VAL A 21 -12.10 4.08 -9.79
C VAL A 21 -12.09 3.73 -11.28
N LYS A 22 -11.96 4.73 -12.15
CA LYS A 22 -12.12 4.55 -13.60
C LYS A 22 -10.83 4.27 -14.33
N GLU A 23 -9.72 4.82 -13.88
CA GLU A 23 -8.46 4.70 -14.61
C GLU A 23 -7.82 3.33 -14.41
N THR A 24 -7.13 2.86 -15.44
CA THR A 24 -6.33 1.64 -15.42
C THR A 24 -4.95 2.00 -15.90
N VAL A 25 -3.95 1.59 -15.13
CA VAL A 25 -2.53 1.83 -15.42
C VAL A 25 -1.88 0.51 -15.78
N THR A 26 -0.91 0.52 -16.68
CA THR A 26 -0.08 -0.67 -16.92
C THR A 26 0.95 -0.77 -15.81
N LEU A 27 0.95 -1.88 -15.08
CA LEU A 27 1.95 -2.12 -14.05
C LEU A 27 3.29 -2.54 -14.67
N PRO A 28 4.43 -2.17 -14.05
CA PRO A 28 5.72 -2.81 -14.28
C PRO A 28 5.61 -4.35 -14.24
N THR A 29 6.47 -5.03 -15.01
CA THR A 29 6.40 -6.49 -15.19
C THR A 29 6.59 -7.23 -13.87
N GLU A 30 7.46 -6.71 -13.02
CA GLU A 30 7.81 -7.22 -11.71
C GLU A 30 6.60 -7.17 -10.77
N LEU A 31 5.88 -6.05 -10.73
CA LEU A 31 4.66 -5.90 -9.95
C LEU A 31 3.52 -6.79 -10.47
N MET A 32 3.40 -6.96 -11.80
CA MET A 32 2.46 -7.93 -12.37
C MET A 32 2.78 -9.36 -11.94
N LYS A 33 4.06 -9.78 -12.04
CA LYS A 33 4.50 -11.11 -11.60
C LYS A 33 4.19 -11.36 -10.13
N LEU A 34 4.38 -10.35 -9.28
CA LEU A 34 4.11 -10.43 -7.85
C LEU A 34 2.60 -10.65 -7.55
N ILE A 35 1.71 -10.00 -8.30
CA ILE A 35 0.26 -10.25 -8.19
C ILE A 35 -0.09 -11.63 -8.76
N ASP A 36 0.46 -11.97 -9.92
CA ASP A 36 0.13 -13.20 -10.67
C ASP A 36 0.63 -14.46 -9.95
N SER A 37 1.71 -14.37 -9.17
CA SER A 37 2.16 -15.47 -8.32
C SER A 37 1.19 -15.78 -7.19
N GLY A 38 0.35 -14.80 -6.84
CA GLY A 38 -0.75 -14.89 -5.91
C GLY A 38 -0.32 -14.71 -4.45
N PHE A 39 -1.19 -15.20 -3.57
CA PHE A 39 -1.03 -15.04 -2.12
C PHE A 39 -0.84 -16.40 -1.46
N ARG A 40 -0.13 -16.42 -0.35
CA ARG A 40 0.04 -17.60 0.51
C ARG A 40 -0.35 -17.26 1.93
N THR A 41 -0.70 -18.30 2.68
CA THR A 41 -0.87 -18.17 4.13
C THR A 41 0.36 -18.73 4.83
N GLU A 42 0.91 -17.97 5.77
CA GLU A 42 2.00 -18.40 6.63
C GLU A 42 1.75 -17.93 8.06
N GLN A 43 1.75 -18.85 9.03
CA GLN A 43 1.46 -18.56 10.44
C GLN A 43 0.16 -17.76 10.67
N ASP A 44 -0.89 -18.08 9.89
CA ASP A 44 -2.19 -17.39 9.82
C ASP A 44 -2.16 -15.97 9.22
N CYS A 45 -1.03 -15.49 8.71
CA CYS A 45 -0.92 -14.22 7.97
C CYS A 45 -1.07 -14.46 6.47
N VAL A 46 -1.55 -13.46 5.73
CA VAL A 46 -1.63 -13.50 4.25
C VAL A 46 -0.49 -12.69 3.65
N LEU A 47 0.36 -13.34 2.86
CA LEU A 47 1.54 -12.72 2.26
C LEU A 47 1.50 -12.87 0.75
N PHE A 48 2.22 -12.01 0.03
CA PHE A 48 2.62 -12.34 -1.33
C PHE A 48 3.39 -13.67 -1.36
N LYS A 49 3.17 -14.47 -2.41
CA LYS A 49 3.79 -15.78 -2.52
C LYS A 49 5.32 -15.71 -2.64
N ASP A 50 5.82 -14.72 -3.37
CA ASP A 50 7.23 -14.59 -3.72
C ASP A 50 8.03 -13.68 -2.75
N PHE A 51 7.42 -13.21 -1.66
CA PHE A 51 8.16 -12.48 -0.63
C PHE A 51 8.96 -13.44 0.24
N GLU A 52 10.28 -13.23 0.30
CA GLU A 52 11.19 -14.05 1.08
C GLU A 52 11.07 -13.73 2.58
N TYR A 53 10.98 -14.80 3.35
CA TYR A 53 10.83 -14.79 4.80
C TYR A 53 12.11 -14.33 5.49
N PHE A 54 12.08 -13.17 6.16
CA PHE A 54 13.17 -12.74 7.05
C PHE A 54 12.99 -13.33 8.47
N GLY A 55 13.40 -14.59 8.63
CA GLY A 55 13.84 -15.15 9.92
C GLY A 55 12.76 -15.71 10.89
N PRO A 56 13.12 -16.73 11.69
CA PRO A 56 12.21 -17.45 12.60
C PRO A 56 11.73 -16.58 13.76
N GLY A 57 10.57 -15.93 13.59
CA GLY A 57 9.78 -15.35 14.68
C GLY A 57 8.58 -16.26 15.02
N LEU A 58 8.32 -16.48 16.31
CA LEU A 58 7.03 -16.99 16.78
C LEU A 58 6.05 -15.83 16.87
N LEU A 59 5.04 -15.81 16.00
CA LEU A 59 3.93 -14.87 16.07
C LEU A 59 2.90 -15.38 17.09
N ASP A 60 3.07 -15.01 18.36
CA ASP A 60 2.28 -15.49 19.49
C ASP A 60 1.02 -14.65 19.80
N SER A 61 0.79 -13.56 19.06
CA SER A 61 -0.39 -12.69 19.21
C SER A 61 -0.91 -12.18 17.87
N ASP A 62 -2.21 -11.86 17.80
CA ASP A 62 -2.81 -11.23 16.62
C ASP A 62 -2.15 -9.89 16.26
N ASP A 63 -1.72 -9.14 17.27
CA ASP A 63 -1.04 -7.84 17.14
C ASP A 63 0.27 -8.00 16.36
N ARG A 64 1.11 -8.94 16.80
CA ARG A 64 2.38 -9.27 16.12
C ARG A 64 2.14 -9.86 14.75
N LYS A 65 1.08 -10.65 14.57
CA LYS A 65 0.72 -11.21 13.25
C LYS A 65 0.36 -10.13 12.25
N THR A 66 -0.46 -9.16 12.65
CA THR A 66 -0.87 -8.05 11.77
C THR A 66 0.29 -7.10 11.49
N GLU A 67 1.07 -6.71 12.50
CA GLU A 67 2.28 -5.88 12.31
C GLU A 67 3.28 -6.56 11.36
N TYR A 68 3.47 -7.86 11.55
CA TYR A 68 4.33 -8.67 10.68
C TYR A 68 3.83 -8.72 9.24
N GLU A 69 2.52 -8.89 9.05
CA GLU A 69 1.91 -8.92 7.73
C GLU A 69 2.03 -7.58 7.02
N ASP A 70 1.78 -6.46 7.72
CA ASP A 70 1.94 -5.11 7.19
C ASP A 70 3.39 -4.84 6.78
N PHE A 71 4.36 -5.24 7.62
CA PHE A 71 5.79 -5.10 7.33
C PHE A 71 6.24 -5.94 6.14
N LEU A 72 5.79 -7.19 6.03
CA LEU A 72 6.20 -8.06 4.93
C LEU A 72 5.51 -7.75 3.61
N ASN A 73 4.33 -7.14 3.62
CA ASN A 73 3.67 -6.74 2.37
C ASN A 73 3.91 -5.26 2.04
N ASP A 74 4.97 -4.67 2.62
CA ASP A 74 5.41 -3.30 2.39
C ASP A 74 6.16 -3.21 1.04
N VAL A 75 5.48 -2.69 0.01
CA VAL A 75 6.02 -2.59 -1.36
C VAL A 75 6.27 -1.12 -1.72
N HIS A 76 7.54 -0.78 -1.89
CA HIS A 76 7.99 0.49 -2.44
C HIS A 76 7.82 0.49 -3.97
N ILE A 77 6.87 1.28 -4.47
CA ILE A 77 6.53 1.35 -5.90
C ILE A 77 7.63 2.06 -6.69
N ASP A 78 8.29 3.03 -6.08
CA ASP A 78 9.42 3.78 -6.63
C ASP A 78 10.61 2.88 -7.01
N ASP A 79 10.78 1.72 -6.37
CA ASP A 79 11.79 0.71 -6.76
C ASP A 79 11.53 0.08 -8.15
N TYR A 80 10.28 0.15 -8.64
CA TYR A 80 9.84 -0.48 -9.89
C TYR A 80 9.58 0.52 -11.03
N VAL A 81 9.62 1.82 -10.74
CA VAL A 81 9.37 2.90 -11.70
C VAL A 81 10.62 3.78 -11.77
N THR A 82 11.68 3.29 -12.39
CA THR A 82 13.02 3.93 -12.29
C THR A 82 13.28 5.03 -13.32
N GLU A 83 12.44 5.16 -14.36
CA GLU A 83 12.63 6.09 -15.48
C GLU A 83 11.48 7.12 -15.60
N THR A 84 11.15 7.82 -14.51
CA THR A 84 10.17 8.92 -14.57
C THR A 84 10.74 10.24 -14.08
N SER A 85 10.38 11.33 -14.76
CA SER A 85 10.62 12.70 -14.27
C SER A 85 9.45 13.25 -13.46
N ASP A 86 8.36 12.49 -13.35
CA ASP A 86 7.12 12.87 -12.68
C ASP A 86 6.78 11.82 -11.62
N GLU A 87 6.98 12.17 -10.35
CA GLU A 87 6.78 11.29 -9.20
C GLU A 87 5.31 10.88 -9.05
N PHE A 88 4.37 11.61 -9.67
CA PHE A 88 2.97 11.20 -9.73
C PHE A 88 2.76 9.86 -10.46
N GLU A 89 3.71 9.43 -11.31
CA GLU A 89 3.69 8.09 -11.89
C GLU A 89 3.77 7.00 -10.82
N TYR A 90 4.50 7.22 -9.72
CA TYR A 90 4.56 6.28 -8.59
C TYR A 90 3.18 6.07 -7.99
N LEU A 91 2.45 7.16 -7.73
CA LEU A 91 1.10 7.07 -7.19
C LEU A 91 0.17 6.33 -8.15
N LYS A 92 0.18 6.64 -9.44
CA LYS A 92 -0.67 5.94 -10.43
C LYS A 92 -0.42 4.43 -10.45
N VAL A 93 0.83 4.01 -10.44
CA VAL A 93 1.22 2.60 -10.39
C VAL A 93 0.79 1.98 -9.05
N GLY A 94 1.04 2.65 -7.92
CA GLY A 94 0.65 2.17 -6.59
C GLY A 94 -0.86 2.02 -6.43
N LEU A 95 -1.64 2.95 -6.96
CA LEU A 95 -3.10 2.88 -6.98
C LEU A 95 -3.60 1.69 -7.79
N GLU A 96 -3.10 1.50 -9.01
CA GLU A 96 -3.44 0.32 -9.81
C GLU A 96 -3.03 -0.99 -9.12
N PHE A 97 -1.85 -1.03 -8.53
CA PHE A 97 -1.32 -2.17 -7.79
C PHE A 97 -2.25 -2.52 -6.62
N SER A 98 -2.67 -1.53 -5.82
CA SER A 98 -3.60 -1.70 -4.70
C SER A 98 -4.96 -2.27 -5.13
N LYS A 99 -5.51 -1.86 -6.29
CA LYS A 99 -6.76 -2.42 -6.83
C LYS A 99 -6.62 -3.90 -7.14
N ARG A 100 -5.51 -4.28 -7.79
CA ARG A 100 -5.27 -5.67 -8.18
C ARG A 100 -5.01 -6.56 -6.97
N ILE A 101 -4.29 -6.07 -5.96
CA ILE A 101 -4.17 -6.74 -4.67
C ILE A 101 -5.56 -6.96 -4.06
N HIS A 102 -6.36 -5.91 -3.91
CA HIS A 102 -7.70 -6.00 -3.32
C HIS A 102 -8.59 -7.01 -4.06
N ALA A 103 -8.56 -6.99 -5.40
CA ALA A 103 -9.30 -7.94 -6.21
C ALA A 103 -8.81 -9.39 -5.98
N GLY A 104 -7.49 -9.60 -5.96
CA GLY A 104 -6.88 -10.91 -5.71
C GLY A 104 -7.19 -11.45 -4.31
N LEU A 105 -7.11 -10.61 -3.27
CA LEU A 105 -7.43 -10.99 -1.90
C LEU A 105 -8.90 -11.39 -1.75
N LYS A 106 -9.85 -10.62 -2.34
CA LYS A 106 -11.29 -10.95 -2.27
C LYS A 106 -11.69 -12.22 -3.00
N VAL A 107 -10.93 -12.64 -4.00
CA VAL A 107 -11.16 -13.92 -4.68
C VAL A 107 -10.69 -15.10 -3.83
N ASN A 108 -9.57 -14.95 -3.14
CA ASN A 108 -8.89 -16.07 -2.45
C ASN A 108 -9.30 -16.22 -0.98
N PHE A 109 -9.76 -15.15 -0.33
CA PHE A 109 -10.01 -15.15 1.10
C PHE A 109 -11.36 -14.51 1.45
N LYS A 110 -12.00 -15.02 2.50
CA LYS A 110 -13.29 -14.52 3.03
C LYS A 110 -13.11 -13.72 4.31
N THR A 111 -12.06 -12.92 4.36
CA THR A 111 -11.70 -12.08 5.50
C THR A 111 -11.61 -10.63 5.07
N ASP A 112 -11.64 -9.72 6.04
CA ASP A 112 -11.47 -8.31 5.79
C ASP A 112 -9.97 -7.98 5.70
N PHE A 113 -9.63 -7.09 4.78
CA PHE A 113 -8.25 -6.64 4.55
C PHE A 113 -8.22 -5.14 4.58
N ARG A 114 -7.06 -4.59 4.95
CA ARG A 114 -6.75 -3.18 4.76
C ARG A 114 -5.58 -3.08 3.82
N ILE A 115 -5.69 -2.19 2.84
CA ILE A 115 -4.58 -1.80 1.98
C ILE A 115 -4.36 -0.31 2.19
N THR A 116 -3.11 0.08 2.45
CA THR A 116 -2.70 1.47 2.61
C THR A 116 -1.79 1.85 1.46
N VAL A 117 -2.08 2.97 0.81
CA VAL A 117 -1.23 3.61 -0.20
C VAL A 117 -0.78 4.95 0.36
N SER A 118 0.51 5.08 0.66
CA SER A 118 1.14 6.34 1.05
C SER A 118 1.92 6.90 -0.14
N TYR A 119 1.88 8.22 -0.31
CA TYR A 119 2.53 8.92 -1.41
C TYR A 119 3.06 10.27 -0.95
N SER A 120 4.29 10.58 -1.34
CA SER A 120 4.88 11.89 -1.16
C SER A 120 5.59 12.34 -2.44
N GLU A 121 5.67 13.65 -2.61
CA GLU A 121 6.56 14.29 -3.60
C GLU A 121 7.86 14.70 -2.91
N THR A 122 8.94 14.83 -3.68
CA THR A 122 10.21 15.35 -3.18
C THR A 122 10.02 16.79 -2.71
N SER A 123 10.30 17.05 -1.42
CA SER A 123 10.32 18.39 -0.84
C SER A 123 11.75 18.86 -0.59
N TYR A 124 11.95 20.18 -0.64
CA TYR A 124 13.24 20.82 -0.39
C TYR A 124 13.13 21.83 0.73
N GLU A 125 14.07 21.81 1.67
CA GLU A 125 14.32 22.90 2.60
C GLU A 125 15.56 23.68 2.14
N GLY A 126 15.33 24.77 1.40
CA GLY A 126 16.41 25.54 0.78
C GLY A 126 17.06 24.79 -0.39
N GLN A 127 18.27 24.27 -0.19
CA GLN A 127 18.99 23.45 -1.19
C GLN A 127 19.09 21.98 -0.79
N GLU A 128 18.64 21.62 0.40
CA GLU A 128 18.68 20.25 0.90
C GLU A 128 17.33 19.59 0.64
N ILE A 129 17.37 18.30 0.31
CA ILE A 129 16.17 17.48 0.17
C ILE A 129 15.68 17.18 1.58
N ASP A 130 14.45 17.60 1.88
CA ASP A 130 13.77 17.36 3.15
C ASP A 130 13.10 15.98 3.14
N ASN A 131 12.42 15.64 2.04
CA ASN A 131 11.83 14.32 1.81
C ASN A 131 12.02 13.89 0.36
N TYR A 132 12.22 12.60 0.13
CA TYR A 132 12.22 12.02 -1.21
C TYR A 132 10.81 11.62 -1.61
N GLY A 133 10.44 11.89 -2.86
CA GLY A 133 9.19 11.44 -3.43
C GLY A 133 9.18 9.92 -3.58
N GLY A 134 8.04 9.31 -3.30
CA GLY A 134 7.90 7.86 -3.27
C GLY A 134 6.45 7.44 -3.12
N CYS A 135 6.18 6.16 -3.37
CA CYS A 135 4.86 5.59 -3.13
C CYS A 135 5.01 4.20 -2.53
N VAL A 136 4.32 3.97 -1.42
CA VAL A 136 4.38 2.71 -0.69
C VAL A 136 2.98 2.12 -0.63
N VAL A 137 2.87 0.84 -0.98
CA VAL A 137 1.64 0.07 -0.88
C VAL A 137 1.84 -1.05 0.13
N LYS A 138 1.02 -1.06 1.18
CA LYS A 138 1.02 -2.09 2.21
C LYS A 138 -0.33 -2.76 2.27
N PHE A 139 -0.37 -4.03 2.67
CA PHE A 139 -1.64 -4.67 3.01
C PHE A 139 -1.52 -5.67 4.17
N TYR A 140 -2.63 -5.86 4.86
CA TYR A 140 -2.76 -6.88 5.88
C TYR A 140 -4.21 -7.29 6.11
N MET A 141 -4.41 -8.48 6.67
CA MET A 141 -5.70 -8.95 7.17
C MET A 141 -6.10 -8.21 8.45
N ILE A 142 -7.34 -7.69 8.48
CA ILE A 142 -7.90 -7.04 9.65
C ILE A 142 -8.30 -8.10 10.67
N ARG A 143 -7.58 -8.15 11.80
CA ARG A 143 -7.91 -9.02 12.93
C ARG A 143 -8.81 -8.28 13.92
N PRO A 144 -9.97 -8.82 14.32
CA PRO A 144 -10.90 -8.11 15.22
C PRO A 144 -10.28 -7.66 16.55
N SER A 145 -9.33 -8.44 17.07
CA SER A 145 -8.58 -8.15 18.31
C SER A 145 -7.61 -6.97 18.18
N CYS A 146 -7.31 -6.54 16.96
CA CYS A 146 -6.31 -5.52 16.67
C CYS A 146 -6.83 -4.40 15.73
N ASP A 147 -8.09 -4.46 15.28
CA ASP A 147 -8.64 -3.43 14.36
C ASP A 147 -8.43 -2.03 14.95
N ASP A 148 -8.89 -1.76 16.17
CA ASP A 148 -8.74 -0.45 16.82
C ASP A 148 -7.29 0.06 16.89
N LYS A 149 -6.30 -0.82 16.97
CA LYS A 149 -4.89 -0.44 17.06
C LYS A 149 -4.27 -0.09 15.71
N PHE A 150 -4.58 -0.87 14.68
CA PHE A 150 -4.02 -0.70 13.33
C PHE A 150 -4.91 0.16 12.44
N ARG A 151 -6.10 0.52 12.93
CA ARG A 151 -7.02 1.41 12.25
C ARG A 151 -6.51 2.83 12.29
N ILE A 152 -6.35 3.38 11.09
CA ILE A 152 -6.07 4.79 10.90
C ILE A 152 -7.41 5.53 10.98
N ASP A 153 -7.75 6.01 12.17
CA ASP A 153 -9.01 6.74 12.42
C ASP A 153 -8.99 8.17 11.89
N ASP A 154 -7.81 8.79 11.89
CA ASP A 154 -7.59 10.15 11.42
C ASP A 154 -6.42 10.16 10.43
N LEU A 155 -6.75 10.16 9.14
CA LEU A 155 -5.79 10.15 8.05
C LEU A 155 -5.11 11.53 7.88
N ASP A 156 -5.68 12.61 8.41
CA ASP A 156 -5.09 13.95 8.29
C ASP A 156 -3.95 14.19 9.31
N LYS A 157 -3.67 13.22 10.19
CA LYS A 157 -2.44 13.19 11.00
C LYS A 157 -1.16 13.04 10.16
N PHE A 158 -1.29 12.56 8.93
CA PHE A 158 -0.21 12.49 7.97
C PHE A 158 -0.10 13.83 7.25
N GLU A 159 0.70 14.73 7.83
CA GLU A 159 0.78 16.14 7.40
C GLU A 159 1.63 16.35 6.12
N THR A 160 2.46 15.37 5.76
CA THR A 160 3.45 15.48 4.67
C THR A 160 3.25 14.47 3.55
N GLU A 161 2.35 13.50 3.71
CA GLU A 161 2.09 12.47 2.71
C GLU A 161 0.60 12.35 2.40
N GLY A 162 0.27 12.08 1.14
CA GLY A 162 -1.05 11.64 0.74
C GLY A 162 -1.26 10.20 1.13
N VAL A 163 -2.34 9.91 1.86
CA VAL A 163 -2.69 8.55 2.28
C VAL A 163 -4.05 8.14 1.74
N MET A 164 -4.14 6.95 1.17
CA MET A 164 -5.38 6.26 0.80
C MET A 164 -5.46 4.91 1.53
N VAL A 165 -6.64 4.59 2.05
CA VAL A 165 -6.95 3.30 2.69
C VAL A 165 -8.11 2.63 1.97
N LEU A 166 -7.95 1.35 1.64
CA LEU A 166 -8.94 0.50 0.98
C LEU A 166 -9.35 -0.65 1.91
N GLU A 167 -10.66 -0.91 2.02
CA GLU A 167 -11.30 -1.99 2.81
C GLU A 167 -12.41 -2.71 1.98
#